data_AF-A0A955DGQ7-F1
#
_entry.id   AF-A0A955DGQ7-F1
#
_cell.length_a   1.000
_cell.length_b   1.000
_cell.length_c   1.000
_cell.angle_alpha   90.00
_cell.angle_beta   90.00
_cell.angle_gamma   90.00
#
_symmetry.space_group_name_H-M   'P 1'
#
loop_
_entity.id
_entity.type
_entity.pdbx_description
1 polymer ?
#
loop_
_entity_poly.entity_id
_entity_poly.type
_entity_poly.pdbx_seq_one_letter_code
_entity_poly.pdbx_strand_id
1 'polypeptide(L)'
;GLYFSQAIIWVKEHPVLTRKDFMGNHEWCFYGWREGAAHQFHGPTNATDVWPIKKINPQSMVHLTEKPVELATRAMQYSSKPGENILDLFGGSGSTLIGAEQTGRKAFLMELDALYCDVIVQRWEAYAGRKADRRAT
;
A
#
# COMPACT_ATOMS: atom_id res chain seq x y z
N GLY A 1 8.98 16.31 -14.27
CA GLY A 1 8.36 14.98 -14.17
C GLY A 1 8.30 14.56 -12.70
N LEU A 2 8.49 13.27 -12.41
CA LEU A 2 8.81 12.79 -11.06
C LEU A 2 10.33 12.65 -10.93
N TYR A 3 10.91 13.23 -9.87
CA TYR A 3 12.28 12.96 -9.45
C TYR A 3 12.32 11.59 -8.78
N PHE A 4 13.13 10.68 -9.33
CA PHE A 4 13.42 9.39 -8.71
C PHE A 4 14.51 9.57 -7.65
N SER A 5 14.17 9.32 -6.38
CA SER A 5 15.12 9.45 -5.28
C SER A 5 15.87 8.15 -5.05
N GLN A 6 15.13 7.05 -4.87
CA GLN A 6 15.69 5.74 -4.58
C GLN A 6 14.67 4.62 -4.80
N ALA A 7 15.18 3.40 -4.88
CA ALA A 7 14.37 2.20 -4.75
C ALA A 7 14.31 1.76 -3.28
N ILE A 8 13.16 1.23 -2.88
CA ILE A 8 12.93 0.53 -1.62
C ILE A 8 12.73 -0.94 -1.98
N ILE A 9 13.38 -1.84 -1.24
CA ILE A 9 13.28 -3.28 -1.44
C ILE A 9 12.39 -3.85 -0.33
N TRP A 10 11.18 -4.25 -0.69
CA TRP A 10 10.32 -5.01 0.20
C TRP A 10 10.72 -6.49 0.18
N VAL A 11 11.23 -6.99 1.30
CA VAL A 11 11.56 -8.41 1.49
C VAL A 11 10.38 -9.13 2.14
N LYS A 12 9.88 -10.17 1.48
CA LYS A 12 8.68 -10.94 1.83
C LYS A 12 8.89 -12.00 2.93
N GLU A 13 10.11 -12.06 3.48
CA GLU A 13 10.68 -13.11 4.35
C GLU A 13 10.78 -14.51 3.74
N HIS A 14 9.74 -14.97 3.04
CA HIS A 14 9.73 -16.26 2.36
C HIS A 14 9.64 -16.12 0.85
N PRO A 15 10.45 -16.89 0.09
CA PRO A 15 10.42 -16.85 -1.37
C PRO A 15 9.06 -17.27 -1.93
N VAL A 16 8.77 -16.83 -3.15
CA VAL A 16 7.67 -17.37 -3.95
C VAL A 16 8.21 -18.59 -4.69
N LEU A 17 7.59 -19.76 -4.47
CA LEU A 17 7.94 -20.97 -5.20
C LEU A 17 7.60 -20.77 -6.68
N THR A 18 8.60 -20.89 -7.54
CA THR A 18 8.45 -20.78 -9.00
C THR A 18 9.30 -21.84 -9.69
N ARG A 19 9.14 -22.00 -11.00
CA ARG A 19 9.97 -22.89 -11.82
C ARG A 19 11.30 -22.25 -12.28
N LYS A 20 11.71 -21.14 -11.68
CA LYS A 20 12.95 -20.43 -11.99
C LYS A 20 14.08 -20.91 -11.09
N ASP A 21 15.32 -20.74 -11.55
CA ASP A 21 16.52 -21.12 -10.78
C ASP A 21 16.65 -20.34 -9.46
N PHE A 22 16.24 -19.07 -9.46
CA PHE A 22 16.17 -18.24 -8.26
C PHE A 22 14.73 -17.91 -7.90
N MET A 23 14.38 -18.17 -6.65
CA MET A 23 13.05 -17.87 -6.13
C MET A 23 13.02 -16.44 -5.58
N GLY A 24 12.26 -15.56 -6.24
CA GLY A 24 12.11 -14.18 -5.80
C GLY A 24 11.48 -14.09 -4.41
N ASN A 25 12.15 -13.38 -3.50
CA ASN A 25 11.68 -13.12 -2.14
C ASN A 25 11.47 -11.61 -1.86
N HIS A 26 11.59 -10.77 -2.88
CA HIS A 26 11.44 -9.32 -2.72
C HIS A 26 10.67 -8.68 -3.87
N GLU A 27 10.24 -7.45 -3.65
CA GLU A 27 9.66 -6.55 -4.65
C GLU A 27 10.31 -5.17 -4.55
N TRP A 28 10.35 -4.47 -5.68
CA TRP A 28 10.89 -3.13 -5.79
C TRP A 28 9.75 -2.12 -5.65
N CYS A 29 9.98 -1.08 -4.87
CA CYS A 29 9.10 0.08 -4.75
C CYS A 29 9.91 1.33 -5.09
N PHE A 30 9.41 2.19 -5.97
CA PHE A 30 10.12 3.41 -6.34
C PHE A 30 9.62 4.57 -5.50
N TYR A 31 10.56 5.32 -4.93
CA TYR A 31 10.31 6.47 -4.08
C TYR A 31 10.80 7.74 -4.75
N GLY A 32 9.94 8.77 -4.77
CA GLY A 32 10.19 10.00 -5.48
C GLY A 32 9.09 11.03 -5.27
N TRP A 33 9.29 12.21 -5.82
CA TRP A 33 8.35 13.34 -5.70
C TRP A 33 8.35 14.17 -6.98
N ARG A 34 7.46 15.16 -7.07
CA ARG A 34 7.41 16.07 -8.22
C ARG A 34 8.73 16.83 -8.36
N GLU A 35 9.32 16.80 -9.54
CA GLU A 35 10.55 17.52 -9.84
C GLU A 35 10.42 19.02 -9.55
N GLY A 36 11.43 19.61 -8.91
CA GLY A 36 11.42 21.00 -8.46
C GLY A 36 10.53 21.29 -7.24
N ALA A 37 9.78 20.31 -6.72
CA ALA A 37 9.05 20.45 -5.47
C ALA A 37 9.94 20.14 -4.26
N ALA A 38 9.62 20.76 -3.13
CA ALA A 38 10.19 20.36 -1.85
C ALA A 38 9.68 18.97 -1.45
N HIS A 39 10.51 18.25 -0.72
CA HIS A 39 10.21 16.93 -0.19
C HIS A 39 10.31 16.96 1.35
N GLN A 40 9.44 16.22 2.02
CA GLN A 40 9.49 16.04 3.47
C GLN A 40 9.52 14.55 3.79
N PHE A 41 10.50 14.14 4.61
CA PHE A 41 10.57 12.80 5.17
C PHE A 41 10.22 12.85 6.65
N HIS A 42 9.36 11.92 7.07
CA HIS A 42 8.87 11.82 8.44
C HIS A 42 9.22 10.49 9.11
N GLY A 43 10.01 9.65 8.43
CA GLY A 43 10.54 8.42 9.01
C GLY A 43 11.68 8.68 10.00
N PRO A 44 12.13 7.63 10.70
CA PRO A 44 13.28 7.72 11.59
C PRO A 44 14.56 8.05 10.81
N THR A 45 15.53 8.68 11.47
CA THR A 45 16.79 9.12 10.85
C THR A 45 17.65 7.97 10.34
N ASN A 46 17.39 6.75 10.80
CA ASN A 46 18.06 5.51 10.40
C ASN A 46 17.14 4.55 9.63
N ALA A 47 16.06 5.06 9.01
CA ALA A 47 15.18 4.25 8.18
C ALA A 47 15.98 3.56 7.05
N THR A 48 15.87 2.24 6.97
CA THR A 48 16.48 1.47 5.88
C THR A 48 15.58 1.46 4.65
N ASP A 49 16.19 1.36 3.48
CA ASP A 49 15.53 1.15 2.19
C ASP A 49 15.16 -0.32 1.95
N VAL A 50 15.62 -1.24 2.81
CA VAL A 50 15.18 -2.64 2.85
C VAL A 50 14.12 -2.82 3.93
N TRP A 51 12.92 -3.26 3.54
CA TRP A 51 11.78 -3.45 4.43
C TRP A 51 11.45 -4.94 4.57
N PRO A 52 11.82 -5.60 5.67
CA PRO A 52 11.41 -6.97 5.96
C PRO A 52 9.97 -6.95 6.48
N ILE A 53 9.00 -7.16 5.59
CA ILE A 53 7.59 -7.24 5.94
C ILE A 53 7.06 -8.56 5.40
N LYS A 54 6.56 -9.41 6.29
CA LYS A 54 6.02 -10.71 5.90
C LYS A 54 4.86 -10.54 4.91
N LYS A 55 4.89 -11.29 3.80
CA LYS A 55 3.76 -11.35 2.87
C LYS A 55 2.53 -11.98 3.52
N ILE A 56 1.34 -11.63 3.04
CA ILE A 56 0.10 -12.25 3.48
C ILE A 56 0.10 -13.72 3.07
N ASN A 57 -0.40 -14.58 3.96
CA ASN A 57 -0.49 -16.00 3.70
C ASN A 57 -1.51 -16.26 2.58
N PRO A 58 -1.18 -16.96 1.48
CA PRO A 58 -2.10 -17.19 0.36
C PRO A 58 -3.46 -17.77 0.73
N GLN A 59 -3.54 -18.64 1.74
CA GLN A 59 -4.84 -19.20 2.18
C GLN A 59 -5.72 -18.19 2.93
N SER A 60 -5.16 -17.06 3.37
CA SER A 60 -5.86 -15.99 4.07
C SER A 60 -6.09 -14.76 3.18
N MET A 61 -5.64 -14.79 1.93
CA MET A 61 -5.78 -13.67 1.00
C MET A 61 -7.22 -13.58 0.50
N VAL A 62 -7.75 -12.36 0.47
CA VAL A 62 -9.05 -12.05 -0.18
C VAL A 62 -8.87 -11.65 -1.65
N HIS A 63 -7.62 -11.42 -2.08
CA HIS A 63 -7.25 -11.01 -3.43
C HIS A 63 -5.94 -11.69 -3.86
N LEU A 64 -5.77 -12.04 -5.14
CA LEU A 64 -4.62 -12.81 -5.64
C LEU A 64 -3.24 -12.14 -5.40
N THR A 65 -3.21 -10.81 -5.33
CA THR A 65 -1.98 -10.00 -5.19
C THR A 65 -1.99 -9.06 -3.98
N GLU A 66 -2.75 -9.43 -2.93
CA GLU A 66 -2.86 -8.67 -1.69
C GLU A 66 -1.49 -8.29 -1.09
N LYS A 67 -1.30 -7.00 -0.84
CA LYS A 67 -0.13 -6.45 -0.15
C LYS A 67 -0.43 -6.31 1.34
N PRO A 68 0.52 -6.63 2.25
CA PRO A 68 0.39 -6.32 3.67
C PRO A 68 0.05 -4.85 3.90
N VAL A 69 -0.96 -4.58 4.74
CA VAL A 69 -1.36 -3.21 5.12
C VAL A 69 -0.17 -2.42 5.69
N GLU A 70 0.73 -3.09 6.41
CA GLU A 70 1.93 -2.49 6.99
C GLU A 70 2.80 -1.74 5.95
N LEU A 71 2.88 -2.22 4.70
CA LEU A 71 3.62 -1.52 3.64
C LEU A 71 3.04 -0.13 3.38
N ALA A 72 1.72 -0.06 3.21
CA ALA A 72 1.01 1.19 2.95
C ALA A 72 1.10 2.11 4.16
N THR A 73 0.86 1.59 5.36
CA THR A 73 0.98 2.33 6.63
C THR A 73 2.36 2.95 6.79
N ARG A 74 3.44 2.17 6.61
CA ARG A 74 4.83 2.66 6.71
C ARG A 74 5.12 3.73 5.67
N ALA A 75 4.76 3.50 4.41
CA ALA A 75 4.97 4.47 3.33
C ALA A 75 4.26 5.81 3.62
N MET A 76 3.01 5.76 4.09
CA MET A 76 2.23 6.95 4.46
C MET A 76 2.84 7.68 5.64
N GLN A 77 3.23 6.96 6.70
CA GLN A 77 3.85 7.57 7.88
C GLN A 77 5.15 8.28 7.55
N TYR A 78 5.92 7.76 6.60
CA TYR A 78 7.22 8.34 6.24
C TYR A 78 7.12 9.48 5.22
N SER A 79 6.02 9.55 4.46
CA SER A 79 5.91 10.45 3.30
C SER A 79 4.76 11.47 3.40
N SER A 80 3.97 11.45 4.47
CA SER A 80 2.80 12.33 4.65
C SER A 80 2.47 12.53 6.12
N LYS A 81 1.57 13.47 6.43
CA LYS A 81 1.02 13.74 7.77
C LYS A 81 -0.43 13.27 7.89
N PRO A 82 -0.92 13.00 9.12
CA PRO A 82 -2.35 12.79 9.35
C PRO A 82 -3.18 13.93 8.76
N GLY A 83 -4.32 13.59 8.18
CA GLY A 83 -5.24 14.51 7.50
C GLY A 83 -4.94 14.75 6.01
N GLU A 84 -3.75 14.39 5.52
CA GLU A 84 -3.39 14.52 4.10
C GLU A 84 -4.06 13.44 3.23
N ASN A 85 -4.09 13.71 1.92
CA ASN A 85 -4.74 12.84 0.94
C ASN A 85 -3.75 11.81 0.38
N ILE A 86 -4.21 10.57 0.24
CA ILE A 86 -3.50 9.47 -0.41
C ILE A 86 -4.28 9.06 -1.65
N LEU A 87 -3.61 8.93 -2.78
CA LEU A 87 -4.19 8.47 -4.04
C LEU A 87 -3.65 7.08 -4.38
N ASP A 88 -4.55 6.17 -4.70
CA ASP A 88 -4.20 4.84 -5.20
C ASP A 88 -5.09 4.51 -6.40
N LEU A 89 -4.47 4.35 -7.56
CA LEU A 89 -5.17 4.14 -8.82
C LEU A 89 -5.42 2.65 -9.11
N PHE A 90 -4.94 1.77 -8.23
CA PHE A 90 -5.01 0.31 -8.37
C PHE A 90 -5.35 -0.32 -7.01
N GLY A 91 -6.56 -0.01 -6.52
CA GLY A 91 -6.99 -0.32 -5.16
C GLY A 91 -6.89 -1.79 -4.79
N GLY A 92 -7.09 -2.70 -5.74
CA GLY A 92 -6.99 -4.15 -5.58
C GLY A 92 -7.76 -4.65 -4.36
N SER A 93 -7.03 -5.05 -3.32
CA SER A 93 -7.62 -5.56 -2.08
C SER A 93 -7.99 -4.49 -1.03
N GLY A 94 -7.68 -3.22 -1.27
CA GLY A 94 -7.99 -2.12 -0.37
C GLY A 94 -6.98 -1.91 0.76
N SER A 95 -5.78 -2.51 0.70
CA SER A 95 -4.76 -2.36 1.74
C SER A 95 -4.35 -0.90 1.97
N THR A 96 -4.32 -0.08 0.91
CA THR A 96 -4.06 1.36 1.01
C THR A 96 -5.14 2.10 1.79
N LEU A 97 -6.42 1.76 1.55
CA LEU A 97 -7.55 2.38 2.25
C LEU A 97 -7.51 2.06 3.74
N ILE A 98 -7.24 0.80 4.10
CA ILE A 98 -7.11 0.39 5.51
C ILE A 98 -5.90 1.05 6.17
N GLY A 99 -4.76 1.11 5.47
CA GLY A 99 -3.55 1.78 5.98
C GLY A 99 -3.79 3.28 6.21
N ALA A 100 -4.53 3.94 5.32
CA ALA A 100 -4.91 5.34 5.49
C ALA A 100 -5.84 5.53 6.68
N GLU A 101 -6.84 4.66 6.86
CA GLU A 101 -7.73 4.69 8.02
C GLU A 101 -6.94 4.53 9.34
N GLN A 102 -6.04 3.54 9.41
CA GLN A 102 -5.15 3.30 10.56
C GLN A 102 -4.30 4.52 10.93
N THR A 103 -3.90 5.29 9.93
CA THR A 103 -2.94 6.38 10.07
C THR A 103 -3.62 7.76 10.04
N GLY A 104 -4.94 7.82 9.95
CA GLY A 104 -5.70 9.07 9.90
C GLY A 104 -5.46 9.90 8.63
N ARG A 105 -5.21 9.27 7.48
CA ARG A 105 -5.15 9.91 6.16
C ARG A 105 -6.47 9.72 5.41
N LYS A 106 -6.70 10.54 4.39
CA LYS A 106 -7.87 10.41 3.50
C LYS A 106 -7.46 9.71 2.22
N ALA A 107 -7.86 8.45 2.04
CA ALA A 107 -7.54 7.72 0.83
C ALA A 107 -8.62 7.86 -0.26
N PHE A 108 -8.17 8.03 -1.49
CA PHE A 108 -8.97 8.03 -2.70
C PHE A 108 -8.47 6.88 -3.57
N LEU A 109 -9.32 5.87 -3.74
CA LEU A 109 -8.98 4.66 -4.47
C LEU A 109 -9.74 4.60 -5.79
N MET A 110 -9.09 4.10 -6.83
CA MET A 110 -9.74 3.60 -8.04
C MET A 110 -9.46 2.11 -8.18
N GLU A 111 -10.46 1.37 -8.63
CA GLU A 111 -10.34 -0.04 -9.00
C GLU A 111 -11.24 -0.28 -10.22
N LEU A 112 -10.72 -1.04 -11.18
CA LEU A 112 -11.39 -1.27 -12.46
C LEU A 112 -12.41 -2.41 -12.35
N ASP A 113 -12.08 -3.46 -11.59
CA ASP A 113 -12.95 -4.61 -11.41
C ASP A 113 -14.01 -4.32 -10.34
N ALA A 114 -15.28 -4.34 -10.73
CA ALA A 114 -16.40 -4.10 -9.82
C ALA A 114 -16.44 -5.09 -8.63
N LEU A 115 -16.03 -6.34 -8.82
CA LEU A 115 -15.95 -7.31 -7.73
C LEU A 115 -14.87 -6.92 -6.71
N TYR A 116 -13.75 -6.38 -7.17
CA TYR A 116 -12.73 -5.88 -6.27
C TYR A 116 -13.11 -4.55 -5.61
N CYS A 117 -13.89 -3.69 -6.27
CA CYS A 117 -14.53 -2.56 -5.60
C CYS A 117 -15.39 -3.02 -4.41
N ASP A 118 -16.21 -4.06 -4.58
CA ASP A 118 -17.03 -4.62 -3.50
C ASP A 118 -16.17 -5.21 -2.37
N VAL A 119 -15.10 -5.93 -2.71
CA VAL A 119 -14.12 -6.46 -1.72
C VAL A 119 -13.49 -5.32 -0.91
N ILE A 120 -13.05 -4.23 -1.57
CA ILE A 120 -12.47 -3.06 -0.90
C ILE A 120 -13.47 -2.47 0.10
N VAL A 121 -14.72 -2.25 -0.33
CA VAL A 121 -15.79 -1.70 0.51
C VAL A 121 -16.04 -2.60 1.71
N GLN A 122 -16.31 -3.89 1.49
CA GLN A 122 -16.60 -4.84 2.56
C GLN A 122 -15.46 -4.93 3.58
N ARG A 123 -14.22 -4.97 3.09
CA ARG A 123 -13.04 -5.06 3.94
C ARG A 123 -12.84 -3.79 4.78
N TRP A 124 -13.06 -2.61 4.20
CA TRP A 124 -13.02 -1.36 4.94
C TRP A 124 -14.17 -1.25 5.95
N GLU A 125 -15.40 -1.62 5.59
CA GLU A 125 -16.54 -1.61 6.52
C GLU A 125 -16.28 -2.50 7.73
N ALA A 126 -15.77 -3.72 7.49
CA ALA A 126 -15.43 -4.66 8.54
C ALA A 126 -14.31 -4.14 9.45
N TYR A 127 -13.30 -3.47 8.87
CA TYR A 127 -12.20 -2.87 9.63
C TYR A 127 -12.64 -1.64 10.43
N ALA A 128 -13.35 -0.70 9.81
CA ALA A 128 -13.71 0.59 10.37
C ALA A 128 -14.96 0.56 11.25
N GLY A 129 -15.75 -0.53 11.22
CA GLY A 129 -17.01 -0.65 11.94
C GLY A 129 -18.08 0.34 11.46
N ARG A 130 -17.98 0.83 10.23
CA ARG A 130 -18.88 1.82 9.61
C ARG A 130 -19.45 1.28 8.31
N LYS A 131 -20.52 1.91 7.82
CA LYS A 131 -21.11 1.61 6.52
C LYS A 131 -20.66 2.61 5.46
N ALA A 132 -20.35 2.09 4.28
CA ALA A 132 -19.99 2.88 3.11
C ALA A 132 -21.25 3.53 2.53
N ASP A 133 -21.12 4.78 2.11
CA ASP A 133 -22.17 5.54 1.46
C ASP A 133 -21.94 5.51 -0.05
N ARG A 134 -22.89 4.95 -0.80
CA ARG A 134 -22.83 4.96 -2.27
C ARG A 134 -23.49 6.23 -2.78
N ARG A 135 -22.67 7.17 -3.24
CA ARG A 135 -23.14 8.37 -3.91
C ARG A 135 -23.16 8.15 -5.42
N ALA A 136 -24.35 8.15 -6.01
CA ALA A 136 -24.49 8.29 -7.45
C ALA A 136 -24.21 9.74 -7.83
N THR A 137 -23.33 9.96 -8.80
CA THR A 137 -23.17 11.24 -9.50
C THR A 137 -24.15 11.35 -10.64
#